data_AF-A0AAX1EFD4-F1
#
_entry.id   AF-A0AAX1EFD4-F1
#
_cell.length_a   1.000
_cell.length_b   1.000
_cell.length_c   1.000
_cell.angle_alpha   90.00
_cell.angle_beta   90.00
_cell.angle_gamma   90.00
#
_symmetry.space_group_name_H-M   'P 1'
#
loop_
_entity.id
_entity.type
_entity.pdbx_description
1 polymer ?
#
loop_
_entity_poly.entity_id
_entity_poly.type
_entity_poly.pdbx_seq_one_letter_code
_entity_poly.pdbx_strand_id
1 'polypeptide(L)'
;MPKTFFSHRPTEEGYEVVRKKVEKELEAVRKQMKCTKEERMLYSQESNSGDSADRAGCFMALEQLRAREGELEKSEAKLEAELTELLKEGKEASQKNGFCI
;
A
#
# COMPACT_ATOMS: atom_id res chain seq x y z
N MET A 1 41.92 14.59 16.91
CA MET A 1 40.83 13.61 17.13
C MET A 1 39.93 13.63 15.91
N PRO A 2 39.81 12.55 15.11
CA PRO A 2 38.89 12.54 13.97
C PRO A 2 37.48 12.25 14.46
N LYS A 3 36.55 13.16 14.14
CA LYS A 3 35.10 12.95 14.28
C LYS A 3 34.69 11.87 13.29
N THR A 4 34.39 10.67 13.78
CA THR A 4 33.74 9.64 12.99
C THR A 4 32.34 10.13 12.65
N PHE A 5 32.17 10.53 11.40
CA PHE A 5 30.85 10.64 10.77
C PHE A 5 30.24 9.24 10.83
N PHE A 6 29.35 9.01 11.79
CA PHE A 6 28.50 7.83 11.77
C PHE A 6 27.65 7.91 10.51
N SER A 7 28.10 7.19 9.49
CA SER A 7 27.29 6.79 8.35
C SER A 7 26.07 6.07 8.92
N HIS A 8 24.94 6.76 9.06
CA HIS A 8 23.65 6.16 9.39
C HIS A 8 23.16 5.33 8.19
N ARG A 9 23.86 4.22 7.88
CA ARG A 9 23.20 3.13 7.20
C ARG A 9 22.26 2.50 8.24
N PRO A 10 20.98 2.29 7.92
CA PRO A 10 20.11 1.53 8.80
C PRO A 10 20.78 0.18 9.07
N THR A 11 20.81 -0.24 10.34
CA THR A 11 21.23 -1.60 10.70
C THR A 11 20.25 -2.60 10.06
N GLU A 12 20.66 -3.85 9.88
CA GLU A 12 19.79 -4.91 9.34
C GLU A 12 18.44 -5.00 10.12
N GLU A 13 18.47 -4.73 11.43
CA GLU A 13 17.28 -4.61 12.28
C GLU A 13 16.37 -3.43 11.88
N GLY A 14 16.94 -2.30 11.46
CA GLY A 14 16.19 -1.14 10.96
C GLY A 14 15.48 -1.43 9.64
N TYR A 15 16.14 -2.15 8.73
CA TYR A 15 15.54 -2.59 7.46
C TYR A 15 14.36 -3.53 7.68
N GLU A 16 14.49 -4.49 8.58
CA GLU A 16 13.42 -5.44 8.90
C GLU A 16 12.19 -4.75 9.54
N VAL A 17 12.41 -3.72 10.37
CA VAL A 17 11.32 -2.93 10.96
C VAL A 17 10.57 -2.13 9.90
N VAL A 18 11.28 -1.48 8.97
CA VAL A 18 10.66 -0.72 7.87
C VAL A 18 9.89 -1.65 6.95
N ARG A 19 10.48 -2.80 6.59
CA ARG A 19 9.81 -3.82 5.77
C ARG A 19 8.50 -4.29 6.39
N LYS A 20 8.50 -4.66 7.68
CA LYS A 20 7.28 -5.08 8.39
C LYS A 20 6.21 -3.99 8.45
N LYS A 21 6.61 -2.72 8.50
CA LYS A 21 5.67 -1.59 8.41
C LYS A 21 5.01 -1.52 7.04
N VAL A 22 5.81 -1.55 5.97
CA VAL A 22 5.33 -1.53 4.58
C VAL A 22 4.39 -2.72 4.32
N GLU A 23 4.75 -3.93 4.77
CA GLU A 23 3.90 -5.11 4.63
C GLU A 23 2.53 -4.95 5.33
N LYS A 24 2.50 -4.37 6.55
CA LYS A 24 1.25 -4.10 7.27
C LYS A 24 0.40 -3.03 6.58
N GLU A 25 1.02 -1.97 6.08
CA GLU A 25 0.31 -0.92 5.35
C GLU A 25 -0.30 -1.48 4.06
N LEU A 26 0.43 -2.35 3.37
CA LEU A 26 -0.04 -3.02 2.16
C LEU A 26 -1.23 -3.95 2.45
N GLU A 27 -1.18 -4.71 3.54
CA GLU A 27 -2.32 -5.51 3.99
C GLU A 27 -3.55 -4.64 4.32
N ALA A 28 -3.35 -3.49 4.96
CA ALA A 28 -4.42 -2.54 5.26
C ALA A 28 -5.05 -1.97 3.98
N VAL A 29 -4.24 -1.60 2.98
CA VAL A 29 -4.72 -1.12 1.67
C VAL A 29 -5.54 -2.19 0.96
N ARG A 30 -5.04 -3.43 0.92
CA ARG A 30 -5.78 -4.57 0.32
C ARG A 30 -7.13 -4.81 0.99
N LYS A 31 -7.18 -4.71 2.33
CA LYS A 31 -8.42 -4.82 3.09
C LYS A 31 -9.40 -3.69 2.74
N GLN A 32 -8.92 -2.45 2.65
CA GLN A 32 -9.75 -1.31 2.24
C GLN A 32 -10.28 -1.45 0.81
N MET A 33 -9.46 -1.96 -0.12
CA MET A 33 -9.91 -2.24 -1.49
C MET A 33 -11.02 -3.28 -1.52
N LYS A 34 -10.90 -4.35 -0.73
CA LYS A 34 -11.95 -5.36 -0.61
C LYS A 34 -13.26 -4.76 -0.09
N CYS A 35 -13.20 -3.98 1.00
CA CYS A 35 -14.39 -3.31 1.53
C CYS A 35 -15.02 -2.34 0.52
N THR A 36 -14.21 -1.55 -0.19
CA THR A 36 -14.70 -0.61 -1.20
C THR A 36 -15.41 -1.34 -2.35
N LYS A 37 -14.88 -2.50 -2.77
CA LYS A 37 -15.51 -3.36 -3.80
C LYS A 37 -16.84 -3.94 -3.33
N GLU A 38 -16.93 -4.36 -2.07
CA GLU A 38 -18.17 -4.85 -1.45
C GLU A 38 -19.22 -3.74 -1.35
N GLU A 39 -18.85 -2.55 -0.89
CA GLU A 39 -19.73 -1.36 -0.85
C GLU A 39 -20.25 -1.02 -2.25
N ARG A 40 -19.37 -1.03 -3.27
CA ARG A 40 -19.77 -0.77 -4.65
C ARG A 40 -20.77 -1.79 -5.17
N MET A 41 -20.61 -3.06 -4.80
CA MET A 41 -21.56 -4.12 -5.16
C MET A 41 -22.93 -3.87 -4.51
N LEU A 42 -22.98 -3.45 -3.25
CA LEU A 42 -24.22 -3.12 -2.55
C LEU A 42 -24.95 -1.95 -3.22
N TYR A 43 -24.26 -0.84 -3.48
CA TYR A 43 -24.84 0.30 -4.19
C TYR A 43 -25.33 -0.04 -5.60
N SER A 44 -24.64 -0.95 -6.29
CA SER A 44 -25.08 -1.43 -7.61
C SER A 44 -26.32 -2.33 -7.53
N GLN A 45 -26.60 -2.98 -6.40
CA GLN A 45 -27.82 -3.75 -6.20
C GLN A 45 -28.98 -2.84 -5.81
N GLU A 46 -28.76 -1.88 -4.92
CA GLU A 46 -29.77 -0.90 -4.46
C GLU A 46 -30.24 0.02 -5.59
N SER A 47 -29.36 0.40 -6.53
CA SER A 47 -29.74 1.24 -7.66
C SER A 47 -30.77 0.60 -8.60
N ASN A 48 -30.91 -0.73 -8.56
CA ASN A 48 -31.87 -1.48 -9.37
C ASN A 48 -33.28 -1.55 -8.74
N SER A 49 -33.46 -1.11 -7.49
CA SER A 49 -34.73 -1.23 -6.76
C SER A 49 -35.37 0.12 -6.34
N GLY A 50 -34.71 1.25 -6.56
CA GLY A 50 -35.17 2.60 -6.15
C GLY A 50 -35.80 3.47 -7.25
N ASP A 51 -36.41 4.60 -6.85
CA ASP A 51 -36.99 5.59 -7.78
C ASP A 51 -35.90 6.49 -8.41
N SER A 52 -36.24 7.30 -9.41
CA SER A 52 -35.25 8.04 -10.23
C SER A 52 -34.27 8.94 -9.46
N ALA A 53 -34.69 9.54 -8.34
CA ALA A 53 -33.83 10.35 -7.49
C ALA A 53 -32.84 9.50 -6.67
N ASP A 54 -33.27 8.32 -6.19
CA ASP A 54 -32.41 7.36 -5.50
C ASP A 54 -31.32 6.85 -6.45
N ARG A 55 -31.67 6.62 -7.72
CA ARG A 55 -30.70 6.19 -8.75
C ARG A 55 -29.60 7.24 -9.01
N ALA A 56 -29.94 8.53 -9.00
CA ALA A 56 -28.94 9.60 -9.16
C ALA A 56 -27.98 9.68 -7.95
N GLY A 57 -28.50 9.51 -6.74
CA GLY A 57 -27.69 9.42 -5.51
C GLY A 57 -26.75 8.22 -5.52
N CYS A 58 -27.27 7.03 -5.89
CA CYS A 58 -26.46 5.82 -6.05
C CYS A 58 -25.36 5.99 -7.10
N PHE A 59 -25.65 6.65 -8.24
CA PHE A 59 -24.65 6.89 -9.28
C PHE A 59 -23.48 7.75 -8.76
N MET A 60 -23.76 8.84 -8.04
CA MET A 60 -22.69 9.66 -7.46
C MET A 60 -21.87 8.90 -6.42
N ALA A 61 -22.51 8.08 -5.58
CA ALA A 61 -21.81 7.23 -4.62
C ALA A 61 -20.90 6.21 -5.31
N LEU A 62 -21.36 5.58 -6.39
CA LEU A 62 -20.59 4.63 -7.19
C LEU A 62 -19.36 5.28 -7.84
N GLU A 63 -19.48 6.51 -8.36
CA GLU A 63 -18.35 7.25 -8.93
C GLU A 63 -17.32 7.64 -7.86
N GLN A 64 -17.76 8.02 -6.66
CA GLN A 64 -16.86 8.28 -5.53
C GLN A 64 -16.11 7.01 -5.10
N LEU A 65 -16.79 5.88 -5.01
CA LEU A 65 -16.17 4.59 -4.69
C LEU A 65 -15.16 4.18 -5.78
N ARG A 66 -15.48 4.39 -7.06
CA ARG A 66 -14.55 4.14 -8.18
C ARG A 66 -13.30 5.00 -8.09
N ALA A 67 -13.45 6.30 -7.80
CA ALA A 67 -12.31 7.19 -7.62
C ALA A 67 -11.42 6.74 -6.44
N ARG A 68 -12.05 6.34 -5.32
CA ARG A 68 -11.35 5.81 -4.15
C ARG A 68 -10.61 4.51 -4.43
N GLU A 69 -11.22 3.58 -5.18
CA GLU A 69 -10.54 2.36 -5.64
C GLU A 69 -9.28 2.70 -6.45
N GLY A 70 -9.36 3.66 -7.38
CA GLY A 70 -8.21 4.08 -8.18
C GLY A 70 -7.07 4.69 -7.35
N GLU A 71 -7.38 5.44 -6.29
CA GLU A 71 -6.35 5.94 -5.36
C GLU A 71 -5.72 4.81 -4.52
N LEU A 72 -6.53 3.83 -4.09
CA LEU A 72 -6.03 2.67 -3.37
C LEU A 72 -5.12 1.79 -4.26
N GLU A 73 -5.46 1.59 -5.53
CA GLU A 73 -4.63 0.87 -6.50
C GLU A 73 -3.27 1.56 -6.71
N LYS A 74 -3.26 2.89 -6.83
CA LYS A 74 -2.01 3.66 -6.90
C LYS A 74 -1.20 3.53 -5.61
N SER A 75 -1.86 3.51 -4.45
CA SER A 75 -1.21 3.34 -3.15
C SER A 75 -0.60 1.94 -3.01
N GLU A 76 -1.32 0.90 -3.43
CA GLU A 76 -0.84 -0.48 -3.43
C GLU A 76 0.41 -0.61 -4.31
N ALA A 77 0.36 -0.10 -5.55
CA ALA A 77 1.49 -0.15 -6.48
C ALA A 77 2.74 0.57 -5.94
N LYS A 78 2.56 1.70 -5.22
CA LYS A 78 3.67 2.41 -4.56
C LYS A 78 4.29 1.58 -3.44
N LEU A 79 3.47 1.00 -2.57
CA LEU A 79 3.94 0.17 -1.46
C LEU A 79 4.61 -1.13 -1.97
N GLU A 80 4.12 -1.72 -3.06
CA GLU A 80 4.76 -2.87 -3.71
C GLU A 80 6.13 -2.51 -4.31
N ALA A 81 6.25 -1.32 -4.93
CA ALA A 81 7.52 -0.82 -5.42
C ALA A 81 8.51 -0.58 -4.28
N GLU A 82 8.09 0.07 -3.20
CA GLU A 82 8.91 0.32 -2.02
C GLU A 82 9.35 -0.99 -1.35
N LEU A 83 8.45 -1.96 -1.21
CA LEU A 83 8.79 -3.29 -0.70
C LEU A 83 9.83 -3.99 -1.58
N THR A 84 9.70 -3.87 -2.90
CA THR A 84 10.65 -4.43 -3.86
C THR A 84 12.04 -3.78 -3.75
N GLU A 85 12.09 -2.46 -3.55
CA GLU A 85 13.34 -1.72 -3.35
C GLU A 85 14.01 -2.12 -2.02
N LEU A 86 13.26 -2.18 -0.92
CA LEU A 86 13.76 -2.63 0.38
C LEU A 86 14.32 -4.06 0.32
N LEU A 87 13.68 -4.96 -0.44
CA LEU A 87 14.17 -6.33 -0.64
C LEU A 87 15.46 -6.38 -1.48
N LYS A 88 15.66 -5.46 -2.43
CA LYS A 88 16.91 -5.33 -3.19
C LYS A 88 18.03 -4.80 -2.29
N GLU A 89 17.77 -3.72 -1.55
CA GLU A 89 18.74 -3.12 -0.64
C GLU A 89 19.18 -4.10 0.45
N GLY A 90 18.25 -4.89 1.00
CA GLY A 90 18.58 -5.94 1.97
C GLY A 90 19.51 -7.03 1.40
N LYS A 91 19.32 -7.43 0.14
CA LYS A 91 20.20 -8.39 -0.54
C LYS A 91 21.59 -7.81 -0.81
N GLU A 92 21.67 -6.55 -1.22
CA GLU A 92 22.95 -5.88 -1.48
C GLU A 92 23.74 -5.61 -0.19
N ALA A 93 23.07 -5.30 0.91
CA ALA A 93 23.68 -5.17 2.24
C ALA A 93 24.26 -6.53 2.71
N SER A 94 23.50 -7.61 2.54
CA SER A 94 23.94 -8.97 2.89
C SER A 94 25.13 -9.45 2.04
N GLN A 95 25.16 -9.15 0.74
CA GLN A 95 26.30 -9.50 -0.14
C GLN A 95 27.59 -8.74 0.21
N LYS A 96 27.51 -7.46 0.62
CA LYS A 96 28.68 -6.68 1.01
C LYS A 96 29.29 -7.16 2.34
N ASN A 97 28.48 -7.69 3.25
CA ASN A 97 28.95 -8.28 4.50
C ASN A 97 29.54 -9.71 4.32
N GLY A 98 29.15 -10.42 3.25
CA GLY A 98 29.69 -11.73 2.91
C GLY A 98 31.05 -11.71 2.19
N PHE A 99 31.56 -10.54 1.80
CA PHE A 99 32.81 -10.37 1.05
C PHE A 99 34.00 -9.92 1.93
N CYS A 100 34.03 -10.39 3.18
CA CYS A 100 35.17 -10.29 4.09
C CYS A 100 35.53 -11.70 4.59
N ILE A 101 36.20 -12.48 3.75
CA ILE A 101 37.05 -13.60 4.15
C ILE A 101 38.38 -13.43 3.43
#